data_AF-A0A3B9NNG8-F1
#
_entry.id   AF-A0A3B9NNG8-F1
#
_cell.length_a   1.000
_cell.length_b   1.000
_cell.length_c   1.000
_cell.angle_alpha   90.00
_cell.angle_beta   90.00
_cell.angle_gamma   90.00
#
_symmetry.space_group_name_H-M   'P 1'
#
loop_
_entity.id
_entity.type
_entity.pdbx_description
1 polymer ?
#
loop_
_entity_poly.entity_id
_entity_poly.type
_entity_poly.pdbx_seq_one_letter_code
_entity_poly.pdbx_strand_id
1 'polypeptide(L)'
;LSLFLVEKPSTDDHTFTVNQPGGGALSGTSISTVGYRGTHSYQLFFDQYLVPHSHVIGESQGLGRGFYFTMRGFTGGRIQTAARACGLMQGAFEHALRYVQDRKVFGKAIGHYQLSQVKLAKMAMAIEAGRQFTYQVGRMMDEGLGQMDASLVKLITCKSAEWVTRDAMQLHGGMGYAEETSVSRYWLDARVLSIFEGTEETLALKVVGRALIEQAA
;
A
#
# COMPACT_ATOMS: atom_id res chain seq x y z
N LEU A 1 -26.56 3.57 1.24
CA LEU A 1 -25.46 4.03 0.34
C LEU A 1 -25.46 3.16 -0.91
N SER A 2 -25.36 3.73 -2.10
CA SER A 2 -25.20 3.01 -3.37
C SER A 2 -23.81 3.26 -3.94
N LEU A 3 -23.28 2.34 -4.73
CA LEU A 3 -21.99 2.48 -5.41
C LEU A 3 -22.25 2.72 -6.90
N PHE A 4 -21.57 3.72 -7.46
CA PHE A 4 -21.69 4.07 -8.88
C PHE A 4 -20.33 3.94 -9.55
N LEU A 5 -20.33 3.50 -10.82
CA LEU A 5 -19.17 3.60 -11.69
C LEU A 5 -19.29 4.86 -12.53
N VAL A 6 -18.30 5.75 -12.47
CA VAL A 6 -18.27 6.98 -13.27
C VAL A 6 -17.00 6.97 -14.10
N GLU A 7 -17.15 7.00 -15.42
CA GLU A 7 -16.02 7.11 -16.32
C GLU A 7 -15.54 8.55 -16.42
N LYS A 8 -14.22 8.72 -16.42
CA LYS A 8 -13.57 10.00 -16.72
C LYS A 8 -12.35 9.75 -17.61
N PRO A 9 -11.92 10.75 -18.40
CA PRO A 9 -10.64 10.67 -19.09
C PRO A 9 -9.47 10.41 -18.13
N SER A 10 -8.50 9.63 -18.60
CA SER A 10 -7.19 9.52 -17.94
C SER A 10 -6.41 10.82 -18.13
N THR A 11 -5.59 11.18 -17.17
CA THR A 11 -4.70 12.33 -17.23
C THR A 11 -3.57 12.17 -16.23
N ASP A 12 -2.38 12.66 -16.60
CA ASP A 12 -1.21 12.81 -15.73
C ASP A 12 -1.11 14.25 -15.17
N ASP A 13 -2.09 15.10 -15.47
CA ASP A 13 -2.11 16.49 -15.04
C ASP A 13 -2.44 16.62 -13.55
N HIS A 14 -1.86 17.63 -12.91
CA HIS A 14 -2.16 17.95 -11.51
C HIS A 14 -3.57 18.49 -11.28
N THR A 15 -4.28 18.89 -12.33
CA THR A 15 -5.67 19.33 -12.29
C THR A 15 -6.43 18.82 -13.50
N PHE A 16 -7.74 18.60 -13.36
CA PHE A 16 -8.62 18.30 -14.49
C PHE A 16 -10.04 18.81 -14.27
N THR A 17 -10.76 19.00 -15.36
CA THR A 17 -12.20 19.30 -15.37
C THR A 17 -12.89 18.53 -16.48
N VAL A 18 -14.01 17.88 -16.17
CA VAL A 18 -14.89 17.18 -17.10
C VAL A 18 -16.27 17.82 -17.03
N ASN A 19 -16.70 18.43 -18.13
CA ASN A 19 -18.03 19.03 -18.26
C ASN A 19 -19.00 18.04 -18.91
N GLN A 20 -20.22 17.95 -18.40
CA GLN A 20 -21.27 17.15 -19.01
C GLN A 20 -22.04 17.95 -20.07
N PRO A 21 -22.49 17.32 -21.17
CA PRO A 21 -23.27 18.02 -22.20
C PRO A 21 -24.53 18.71 -21.70
N GLY A 22 -25.17 18.15 -20.65
CA GLY A 22 -26.40 18.68 -20.05
C GLY A 22 -26.18 19.73 -18.95
N GLY A 23 -24.95 20.22 -18.77
CA GLY A 23 -24.55 21.03 -17.62
C GLY A 23 -24.07 20.15 -16.46
N GLY A 24 -23.27 20.75 -15.58
CA GLY A 24 -22.57 20.07 -14.48
C GLY A 24 -21.12 19.74 -14.82
N ALA A 25 -20.28 19.68 -13.78
CA ALA A 25 -18.85 19.47 -13.90
C ALA A 25 -18.27 18.60 -12.77
N LEU A 26 -17.31 17.76 -13.12
CA LEU A 26 -16.43 17.06 -12.19
C LEU A 26 -15.03 17.64 -12.37
N SER A 27 -14.48 18.23 -11.33
CA SER A 27 -13.09 18.69 -11.32
C SER A 27 -12.28 18.00 -10.24
N GLY A 28 -10.97 17.94 -10.45
CA GLY A 28 -10.04 17.35 -9.51
C GLY A 28 -8.74 18.12 -9.41
N THR A 29 -8.21 18.21 -8.19
CA THR A 29 -6.88 18.78 -7.92
C THR A 29 -6.05 17.74 -7.20
N SER A 30 -4.86 17.45 -7.71
CA SER A 30 -3.95 16.47 -7.12
C SER A 30 -3.49 16.92 -5.74
N ILE A 31 -3.43 15.96 -4.82
CA ILE A 31 -2.99 16.16 -3.44
C ILE A 31 -1.50 15.82 -3.39
N SER A 32 -0.70 16.81 -2.98
CA SER A 32 0.72 16.59 -2.72
C SER A 32 0.92 15.72 -1.48
N THR A 33 1.62 14.62 -1.65
CA THR A 33 1.96 13.67 -0.57
C THR A 33 3.47 13.58 -0.39
N VAL A 34 3.89 13.24 0.83
CA VAL A 34 5.32 13.08 1.16
C VAL A 34 5.97 11.89 0.43
N GLY A 35 5.18 10.87 0.09
CA GLY A 35 5.61 9.68 -0.66
C GLY A 35 4.46 9.16 -1.52
N TYR A 36 4.70 8.01 -2.15
CA TYR A 36 3.77 7.34 -3.07
C TYR A 36 3.43 8.18 -4.31
N ARG A 37 4.43 8.93 -4.81
CA ARG A 37 4.28 9.97 -5.85
C ARG A 37 4.24 9.44 -7.29
N GLY A 38 4.22 8.12 -7.48
CA GLY A 38 4.07 7.49 -8.80
C GLY A 38 2.63 7.47 -9.33
N THR A 39 1.67 7.96 -8.55
CA THR A 39 0.27 8.15 -8.93
C THR A 39 -0.25 9.45 -8.32
N HIS A 40 -1.26 10.04 -8.94
CA HIS A 40 -1.97 11.17 -8.36
C HIS A 40 -3.16 10.70 -7.54
N SER A 41 -3.24 11.17 -6.29
CA SER A 41 -4.49 11.20 -5.53
C SER A 41 -5.15 12.54 -5.74
N TYR A 42 -6.45 12.58 -6.05
CA TYR A 42 -7.16 13.84 -6.30
C TYR A 42 -8.18 14.12 -5.20
N GLN A 43 -8.27 15.37 -4.79
CA GLN A 43 -9.51 15.90 -4.22
C GLN A 43 -10.48 16.15 -5.37
N LEU A 44 -11.70 15.62 -5.27
CA LEU A 44 -12.73 15.73 -6.30
C LEU A 44 -13.81 16.73 -5.88
N PHE A 45 -14.28 17.54 -6.83
CA PHE A 45 -15.40 18.46 -6.68
C PHE A 45 -16.46 18.12 -7.71
N PHE A 46 -17.70 18.00 -7.24
CA PHE A 46 -18.87 17.71 -8.06
C PHE A 46 -19.78 18.93 -8.01
N ASP A 47 -19.92 19.64 -9.12
CA ASP A 47 -20.88 20.73 -9.28
C ASP A 47 -21.99 20.26 -10.20
N GLN A 48 -23.16 19.94 -9.62
CA GLN A 48 -24.33 19.46 -10.34
C GLN A 48 -24.03 18.32 -11.33
N TYR A 49 -23.02 17.49 -11.03
CA TYR A 49 -22.61 16.37 -11.86
C TYR A 49 -23.61 15.22 -11.72
N LEU A 50 -24.36 14.94 -12.78
CA LEU A 50 -25.43 13.94 -12.76
C LEU A 50 -24.89 12.57 -13.17
N VAL A 51 -25.17 11.54 -12.35
CA VAL A 51 -24.81 10.15 -12.64
C VAL A 51 -26.08 9.36 -12.96
N PRO A 52 -26.20 8.77 -14.17
CA PRO A 52 -27.38 8.00 -14.54
C PRO A 52 -27.62 6.78 -13.64
N HIS A 53 -28.88 6.36 -13.49
CA HIS A 53 -29.23 5.17 -12.71
C HIS A 53 -28.59 3.88 -13.24
N SER A 54 -28.35 3.82 -14.55
CA SER A 54 -27.66 2.69 -15.19
C SER A 54 -26.21 2.51 -14.73
N HIS A 55 -25.61 3.50 -14.06
CA HIS A 55 -24.25 3.43 -13.54
C HIS A 55 -24.17 2.84 -12.13
N VAL A 56 -25.30 2.48 -11.52
CA VAL A 56 -25.33 1.78 -10.24
C VAL A 56 -24.72 0.39 -10.40
N ILE A 57 -23.69 0.10 -9.62
CA ILE A 57 -23.09 -1.24 -9.56
C ILE A 57 -24.10 -2.21 -8.96
N GLY A 58 -24.35 -3.33 -9.64
CA GLY A 58 -25.38 -4.31 -9.24
C GLY A 58 -26.79 -3.93 -9.70
N GLU A 59 -26.91 -2.95 -10.60
CA GLU A 59 -28.18 -2.52 -11.20
C GLU A 59 -29.23 -2.15 -10.13
N SER A 60 -30.51 -2.45 -10.36
CA SER A 60 -31.59 -2.19 -9.41
C SER A 60 -31.38 -2.89 -8.06
N GLN A 61 -30.76 -4.08 -8.04
CA GLN A 61 -30.44 -4.82 -6.82
C GLN A 61 -29.29 -4.22 -6.03
N GLY A 62 -28.46 -3.39 -6.66
CA GLY A 62 -27.33 -2.69 -6.05
C GLY A 62 -27.72 -1.46 -5.24
N LEU A 63 -28.96 -0.99 -5.39
CA LEU A 63 -29.47 0.17 -4.66
C LEU A 63 -29.42 -0.07 -3.14
N GLY A 64 -28.76 0.84 -2.42
CA GLY A 64 -28.57 0.71 -0.98
C GLY A 64 -27.53 -0.33 -0.56
N ARG A 65 -26.92 -1.07 -1.49
CA ARG A 65 -25.92 -2.12 -1.22
C ARG A 65 -24.47 -1.67 -1.32
N GLY A 66 -24.23 -0.40 -1.64
CA GLY A 66 -22.89 0.15 -1.88
C GLY A 66 -21.91 -0.10 -0.74
N PHE A 67 -22.34 0.06 0.52
CA PHE A 67 -21.50 -0.26 1.68
C PHE A 67 -21.00 -1.70 1.67
N TYR A 68 -21.87 -2.68 1.39
CA TYR A 68 -21.49 -4.09 1.35
C TYR A 68 -20.55 -4.41 0.19
N PHE A 69 -20.74 -3.78 -0.97
CA PHE A 69 -19.83 -3.93 -2.09
C PHE A 69 -18.44 -3.38 -1.77
N THR A 70 -18.36 -2.19 -1.19
CA THR A 70 -17.09 -1.62 -0.73
C THR A 70 -16.42 -2.51 0.32
N MET A 71 -17.20 -3.02 1.30
CA MET A 71 -16.65 -3.91 2.33
C MET A 71 -16.11 -5.23 1.78
N ARG A 72 -16.74 -5.80 0.74
CA ARG A 72 -16.21 -6.99 0.06
C ARG A 72 -14.90 -6.68 -0.68
N GLY A 73 -14.77 -5.48 -1.25
CA GLY A 73 -13.57 -5.04 -1.94
C GLY A 73 -12.33 -4.91 -1.04
N PHE A 74 -12.50 -4.57 0.24
CA PHE A 74 -11.37 -4.36 1.15
C PHE A 74 -10.48 -5.58 1.33
N THR A 75 -11.01 -6.80 1.27
CA THR A 75 -10.16 -8.01 1.38
C THR A 75 -9.15 -8.07 0.23
N GLY A 76 -9.59 -7.76 -1.00
CA GLY A 76 -8.72 -7.67 -2.17
C GLY A 76 -7.68 -6.55 -2.03
N GLY A 77 -8.08 -5.39 -1.51
CA GLY A 77 -7.17 -4.28 -1.23
C GLY A 77 -6.07 -4.64 -0.22
N ARG A 78 -6.40 -5.41 0.83
CA ARG A 78 -5.44 -5.83 1.86
C ARG A 78 -4.35 -6.73 1.31
N ILE A 79 -4.71 -7.77 0.54
CA ILE A 79 -3.72 -8.69 -0.05
C ILE A 79 -2.85 -7.98 -1.09
N GLN A 80 -3.43 -7.08 -1.89
CA GLN A 80 -2.69 -6.26 -2.84
C GLN A 80 -1.67 -5.36 -2.13
N THR A 81 -2.05 -4.76 -1.00
CA THR A 81 -1.16 -3.93 -0.19
C THR A 81 -0.02 -4.75 0.42
N ALA A 82 -0.29 -5.97 0.90
CA ALA A 82 0.74 -6.87 1.39
C ALA A 82 1.75 -7.27 0.30
N ALA A 83 1.26 -7.56 -0.92
CA ALA A 83 2.11 -7.84 -2.07
C ALA A 83 3.00 -6.64 -2.44
N ARG A 84 2.44 -5.42 -2.46
CA ARG A 84 3.21 -4.18 -2.67
C ARG A 84 4.29 -3.99 -1.59
N ALA A 85 3.95 -4.23 -0.33
CA ALA A 85 4.90 -4.15 0.78
C ALA A 85 6.09 -5.11 0.57
N CYS A 86 5.83 -6.34 0.12
CA CYS A 86 6.88 -7.31 -0.21
C CYS A 86 7.80 -6.82 -1.34
N GLY A 87 7.22 -6.29 -2.42
CA GLY A 87 8.00 -5.72 -3.53
C GLY A 87 8.86 -4.52 -3.10
N LEU A 88 8.28 -3.62 -2.29
CA LEU A 88 8.99 -2.45 -1.77
C LEU A 88 10.16 -2.84 -0.85
N MET A 89 9.94 -3.80 0.05
CA MET A 89 11.02 -4.34 0.90
C MET A 89 12.15 -4.95 0.06
N GLN A 90 11.81 -5.76 -0.94
CA GLN A 90 12.78 -6.37 -1.83
C GLN A 90 13.61 -5.31 -2.57
N GLY A 91 12.97 -4.31 -3.17
CA GLY A 91 13.66 -3.23 -3.86
C GLY A 91 14.60 -2.44 -2.94
N ALA A 92 14.16 -2.11 -1.72
CA ALA A 92 15.00 -1.42 -0.74
C ALA A 92 16.18 -2.28 -0.28
N PHE A 93 15.97 -3.57 -0.04
CA PHE A 93 17.02 -4.51 0.33
C PHE A 93 18.07 -4.67 -0.76
N GLU A 94 17.68 -4.82 -2.02
CA GLU A 94 18.63 -4.97 -3.13
C GLU A 94 19.50 -3.72 -3.31
N HIS A 95 18.92 -2.53 -3.22
CA HIS A 95 19.68 -1.29 -3.26
C HIS A 95 20.67 -1.19 -2.09
N ALA A 96 20.23 -1.53 -0.88
CA ALA A 96 21.10 -1.56 0.29
C ALA A 96 22.23 -2.58 0.15
N LEU A 97 21.93 -3.79 -0.34
CA LEU A 97 22.92 -4.85 -0.51
C LEU A 97 24.01 -4.45 -1.52
N ARG A 98 23.64 -3.84 -2.65
CA ARG A 98 24.62 -3.30 -3.61
C ARG A 98 25.47 -2.20 -2.96
N TYR A 99 24.83 -1.22 -2.32
CA TYR A 99 25.55 -0.10 -1.72
C TYR A 99 26.58 -0.53 -0.66
N VAL A 100 26.24 -1.48 0.21
CA VAL A 100 27.16 -1.94 1.25
C VAL A 100 28.31 -2.79 0.71
N GLN A 101 28.17 -3.40 -0.47
CA GLN A 101 29.26 -4.08 -1.17
C GLN A 101 30.25 -3.09 -1.79
N ASP A 102 29.73 -2.00 -2.38
CA ASP A 102 30.54 -1.02 -3.11
C ASP A 102 31.20 0.02 -2.17
N ARG A 103 30.45 0.52 -1.19
CA ARG A 103 30.91 1.59 -0.31
C ARG A 103 31.93 1.07 0.68
N LYS A 104 33.13 1.66 0.67
CA LYS A 104 34.21 1.35 1.61
C LYS A 104 34.34 2.44 2.67
N VAL A 105 34.51 2.02 3.92
CA VAL A 105 34.88 2.86 5.07
C VAL A 105 35.93 2.11 5.88
N PHE A 106 36.84 2.82 6.53
CA PHE A 106 37.92 2.24 7.34
C PHE A 106 38.61 1.01 6.69
N GLY A 107 38.88 1.10 5.38
CA GLY A 107 39.64 0.10 4.63
C GLY A 107 38.87 -1.11 4.08
N LYS A 108 37.55 -1.25 4.33
CA LYS A 108 36.75 -2.37 3.76
C LYS A 108 35.32 -1.97 3.43
N ALA A 109 34.63 -2.81 2.65
CA ALA A 109 33.23 -2.62 2.31
C ALA A 109 32.33 -2.59 3.57
N ILE A 110 31.29 -1.75 3.58
CA ILE A 110 30.34 -1.65 4.69
C ILE A 110 29.71 -3.02 5.02
N GLY A 111 29.50 -3.87 4.01
CA GLY A 111 28.95 -5.21 4.16
C GLY A 111 29.82 -6.18 4.96
N HIS A 112 31.11 -5.87 5.18
CA HIS A 112 32.03 -6.67 6.00
C HIS A 112 32.01 -6.29 7.49
N TYR A 113 31.15 -5.36 7.93
CA TYR A 113 30.95 -5.05 9.34
C TYR A 113 29.76 -5.83 9.88
N GLN A 114 29.91 -6.34 11.10
CA GLN A 114 28.94 -7.24 11.72
C GLN A 114 27.55 -6.61 11.86
N LEU A 115 27.48 -5.32 12.20
CA LEU A 115 26.19 -4.62 12.31
C LEU A 115 25.45 -4.55 10.96
N SER A 116 26.16 -4.35 9.86
CA SER A 116 25.58 -4.38 8.51
C SER A 116 25.03 -5.77 8.19
N GLN A 117 25.80 -6.82 8.50
CA GLN A 117 25.39 -8.21 8.29
C GLN A 117 24.14 -8.57 9.11
N VAL A 118 24.07 -8.16 10.38
CA VAL A 118 22.89 -8.35 11.22
C VAL A 118 21.66 -7.65 10.63
N LYS A 119 21.81 -6.42 10.13
CA LYS A 119 20.71 -5.70 9.46
C LYS A 119 20.23 -6.44 8.22
N LEU A 120 21.14 -6.80 7.31
CA LEU A 120 20.81 -7.52 6.08
C LEU A 120 20.12 -8.85 6.37
N ALA A 121 20.61 -9.62 7.35
CA ALA A 121 19.99 -10.88 7.75
C ALA A 121 18.55 -10.71 8.24
N LYS A 122 18.31 -9.71 9.12
CA LYS A 122 16.96 -9.41 9.60
C LYS A 122 16.04 -8.94 8.48
N MET A 123 16.56 -8.11 7.56
CA MET A 123 15.78 -7.61 6.42
C MET A 123 15.36 -8.77 5.51
N ALA A 124 16.30 -9.67 5.18
CA ALA A 124 16.03 -10.86 4.38
C ALA A 124 14.99 -11.78 5.05
N MET A 125 15.08 -11.97 6.37
CA MET A 125 14.10 -12.75 7.14
C MET A 125 12.68 -12.16 7.02
N ALA A 126 12.53 -10.85 7.21
CA ALA A 126 11.22 -10.19 7.12
C ALA A 126 10.63 -10.27 5.70
N ILE A 127 11.48 -10.09 4.68
CA ILE A 127 11.09 -10.22 3.28
C ILE A 127 10.58 -11.64 3.00
N GLU A 128 11.33 -12.66 3.38
CA GLU A 128 10.97 -14.04 3.07
C GLU A 128 9.71 -14.48 3.82
N ALA A 129 9.60 -14.16 5.11
CA ALA A 129 8.40 -14.43 5.89
C ALA A 129 7.16 -13.72 5.30
N GLY A 130 7.30 -12.43 4.98
CA GLY A 130 6.22 -11.64 4.38
C GLY A 130 5.79 -12.19 3.01
N ARG A 131 6.75 -12.57 2.17
CA ARG A 131 6.49 -13.12 0.83
C ARG A 131 5.75 -14.45 0.90
N GLN A 132 6.24 -15.39 1.71
CA GLN A 132 5.61 -16.71 1.84
C GLN A 132 4.20 -16.60 2.40
N PHE A 133 4.00 -15.78 3.45
CA PHE A 133 2.67 -15.56 4.01
C PHE A 133 1.75 -14.89 2.99
N THR A 134 2.22 -13.86 2.26
CA THR A 134 1.42 -13.18 1.22
C THR A 134 0.99 -14.16 0.12
N TYR A 135 1.89 -14.99 -0.40
CA TYR A 135 1.51 -15.95 -1.43
C TYR A 135 0.59 -17.06 -0.92
N GLN A 136 0.77 -17.50 0.31
CA GLN A 136 -0.16 -18.46 0.93
C GLN A 136 -1.57 -17.88 1.02
N VAL A 137 -1.69 -16.64 1.52
CA VAL A 137 -2.99 -15.97 1.63
C VAL A 137 -3.61 -15.70 0.27
N GLY A 138 -2.80 -15.33 -0.73
CA GLY A 138 -3.26 -15.20 -2.11
C GLY A 138 -3.94 -16.48 -2.62
N ARG A 139 -3.30 -17.64 -2.44
CA ARG A 139 -3.89 -18.94 -2.80
C ARG A 139 -5.19 -19.24 -2.05
N MET A 140 -5.24 -18.94 -0.74
CA MET A 140 -6.47 -19.11 0.04
C MET A 140 -7.61 -18.22 -0.48
N MET A 141 -7.28 -16.99 -0.89
CA MET A 141 -8.27 -16.05 -1.42
C MET A 141 -8.81 -16.46 -2.79
N ASP A 142 -7.99 -17.08 -3.63
CA ASP A 142 -8.44 -17.65 -4.90
C ASP A 142 -9.48 -18.77 -4.69
N GLU A 143 -9.42 -19.46 -3.55
CA GLU A 143 -10.39 -20.49 -3.12
C GLU A 143 -11.59 -19.88 -2.36
N GLY A 144 -11.68 -18.56 -2.24
CA GLY A 144 -12.74 -17.87 -1.50
C GLY A 144 -12.57 -17.90 0.03
N LEU A 145 -11.39 -18.26 0.54
CA LEU A 145 -11.03 -18.29 1.96
C LEU A 145 -10.08 -17.12 2.32
N GLY A 146 -9.48 -17.16 3.51
CA GLY A 146 -8.36 -16.29 3.88
C GLY A 146 -8.68 -14.83 4.18
N GLN A 147 -9.95 -14.47 4.43
CA GLN A 147 -10.34 -13.07 4.69
C GLN A 147 -9.70 -12.52 5.98
N MET A 148 -9.57 -13.36 7.01
CA MET A 148 -8.84 -13.02 8.24
C MET A 148 -7.34 -12.91 7.97
N ASP A 149 -6.78 -13.89 7.26
CA ASP A 149 -5.35 -13.96 6.94
C ASP A 149 -4.89 -12.77 6.08
N ALA A 150 -5.72 -12.29 5.16
CA ALA A 150 -5.49 -11.06 4.39
C ALA A 150 -5.30 -9.84 5.31
N SER A 151 -6.00 -9.81 6.43
CA SER A 151 -5.88 -8.76 7.44
C SER A 151 -4.57 -8.91 8.23
N LEU A 152 -4.25 -10.13 8.65
CA LEU A 152 -3.02 -10.45 9.38
C LEU A 152 -1.76 -10.17 8.55
N VAL A 153 -1.74 -10.64 7.29
CA VAL A 153 -0.57 -10.47 6.41
C VAL A 153 -0.33 -9.00 6.11
N LYS A 154 -1.40 -8.21 5.84
CA LYS A 154 -1.29 -6.77 5.63
C LYS A 154 -0.66 -6.06 6.84
N LEU A 155 -1.09 -6.40 8.06
CA LEU A 155 -0.52 -5.82 9.29
C LEU A 155 0.98 -6.08 9.40
N ILE A 156 1.42 -7.34 9.28
CA ILE A 156 2.84 -7.68 9.47
C ILE A 156 3.70 -7.16 8.31
N THR A 157 3.25 -7.25 7.06
CA THR A 157 4.06 -6.83 5.91
C THR A 157 4.21 -5.32 5.83
N CYS A 158 3.16 -4.54 6.10
CA CYS A 158 3.26 -3.07 6.05
C CYS A 158 4.22 -2.55 7.13
N LYS A 159 4.10 -3.06 8.35
CA LYS A 159 5.01 -2.72 9.45
C LYS A 159 6.45 -3.13 9.17
N SER A 160 6.64 -4.33 8.60
CA SER A 160 7.95 -4.80 8.18
C SER A 160 8.53 -3.92 7.07
N ALA A 161 7.70 -3.45 6.13
CA ALA A 161 8.15 -2.58 5.05
C ALA A 161 8.68 -1.24 5.54
N GLU A 162 8.00 -0.60 6.49
CA GLU A 162 8.49 0.64 7.11
C GLU A 162 9.87 0.42 7.77
N TRP A 163 10.05 -0.69 8.49
CA TRP A 163 11.31 -0.99 9.16
C TRP A 163 12.44 -1.36 8.17
N VAL A 164 12.19 -2.23 7.20
CA VAL A 164 13.18 -2.67 6.20
C VAL A 164 13.65 -1.49 5.36
N THR A 165 12.73 -0.66 4.86
CA THR A 165 13.08 0.51 4.04
C THR A 165 13.86 1.56 4.84
N ARG A 166 13.50 1.75 6.11
CA ARG A 166 14.26 2.60 7.05
C ARG A 166 15.68 2.09 7.27
N ASP A 167 15.87 0.78 7.44
CA ASP A 167 17.21 0.19 7.62
C ASP A 167 18.03 0.19 6.33
N ALA A 168 17.39 0.06 5.16
CA ALA A 168 18.05 0.26 3.87
C ALA A 168 18.61 1.70 3.74
N MET A 169 17.81 2.70 4.10
CA MET A 169 18.25 4.10 4.18
C MET A 169 19.41 4.26 5.18
N GLN A 170 19.31 3.65 6.36
CA GLN A 170 20.35 3.73 7.39
C GLN A 170 21.70 3.14 6.92
N LEU A 171 21.67 2.06 6.15
CA LEU A 171 22.88 1.45 5.56
C LEU A 171 23.56 2.36 4.52
N HIS A 172 22.79 3.24 3.87
CA HIS A 172 23.32 4.27 2.98
C HIS A 172 23.93 5.47 3.72
N GLY A 173 23.59 5.66 5.01
CA GLY A 173 24.02 6.81 5.79
C GLY A 173 23.45 8.12 5.25
N GLY A 174 24.26 9.18 5.17
CA GLY A 174 23.81 10.48 4.64
C GLY A 174 23.27 10.40 3.22
N MET A 175 23.84 9.56 2.36
CA MET A 175 23.36 9.32 0.99
C MET A 175 21.94 8.75 0.96
N GLY A 176 21.57 7.99 2.00
CA GLY A 176 20.23 7.43 2.13
C GLY A 176 19.17 8.48 2.41
N TYR A 177 19.56 9.63 2.97
CA TYR A 177 18.65 10.74 3.23
C TYR A 177 18.50 11.66 2.00
N ALA A 178 19.41 11.57 1.02
CA ALA A 178 19.36 12.35 -0.20
C ALA A 178 18.37 11.76 -1.21
N GLU A 179 17.72 12.64 -1.99
CA GLU A 179 16.77 12.24 -3.05
C GLU A 179 17.45 11.58 -4.25
N GLU A 180 18.78 11.70 -4.37
CA GLU A 180 19.56 11.07 -5.43
C GLU A 180 19.61 9.53 -5.33
N THR A 181 19.30 8.98 -4.15
CA THR A 181 19.16 7.53 -3.95
C THR A 181 17.70 7.16 -3.78
N SER A 182 17.29 6.05 -4.39
CA SER A 182 15.89 5.61 -4.35
C SER A 182 15.43 5.15 -2.96
N VAL A 183 16.35 4.89 -2.02
CA VAL A 183 16.00 4.37 -0.68
C VAL A 183 15.32 5.39 0.21
N SER A 184 15.59 6.69 0.03
CA SER A 184 14.86 7.78 0.72
C SER A 184 13.37 7.73 0.34
N ARG A 185 13.09 7.65 -0.97
CA ARG A 185 11.75 7.49 -1.53
C ARG A 185 11.08 6.22 -1.01
N TYR A 186 11.77 5.07 -1.01
CA TYR A 186 11.16 3.81 -0.57
C TYR A 186 10.65 3.85 0.87
N TRP A 187 11.35 4.56 1.77
CA TRP A 187 10.88 4.71 3.15
C TRP A 187 9.63 5.58 3.25
N LEU A 188 9.58 6.69 2.51
CA LEU A 188 8.39 7.55 2.46
C LEU A 188 7.19 6.83 1.83
N ASP A 189 7.42 6.04 0.77
CA ASP A 189 6.40 5.24 0.10
C ASP A 189 5.86 4.12 1.02
N ALA A 190 6.69 3.56 1.90
CA ALA A 190 6.26 2.51 2.82
C ALA A 190 5.22 3.00 3.84
N ARG A 191 5.29 4.28 4.23
CA ARG A 191 4.48 4.81 5.33
C ARG A 191 2.98 4.76 5.07
N VAL A 192 2.57 4.94 3.82
CA VAL A 192 1.14 4.95 3.47
C VAL A 192 0.50 3.56 3.56
N LEU A 193 1.29 2.49 3.47
CA LEU A 193 0.79 1.11 3.42
C LEU A 193 0.10 0.68 4.72
N SER A 194 0.51 1.26 5.86
CA SER A 194 -0.12 1.02 7.16
C SER A 194 -1.40 1.84 7.36
N ILE A 195 -1.69 2.80 6.47
CA ILE A 195 -2.81 3.75 6.57
C ILE A 195 -3.97 3.32 5.66
N PHE A 196 -3.71 3.07 4.38
CA PHE A 196 -4.77 2.73 3.42
C PHE A 196 -5.24 1.27 3.55
N GLU A 197 -6.38 0.95 2.95
CA GLU A 197 -7.06 -0.35 3.07
C GLU A 197 -7.42 -0.73 4.52
N GLY A 198 -7.71 0.31 5.32
CA GLY A 198 -7.97 0.24 6.76
C GLY A 198 -6.70 0.42 7.58
N THR A 199 -6.70 1.39 8.50
CA THR A 199 -5.51 1.69 9.32
C THR A 199 -5.08 0.48 10.16
N GLU A 200 -3.79 0.38 10.50
CA GLU A 200 -3.23 -0.66 11.36
C GLU A 200 -4.10 -0.89 12.61
N GLU A 201 -4.47 0.19 13.30
CA GLU A 201 -5.24 0.15 14.55
C GLU A 201 -6.67 -0.35 14.32
N THR A 202 -7.32 0.14 13.25
CA THR A 202 -8.69 -0.26 12.93
C THR A 202 -8.73 -1.74 12.57
N LEU A 203 -7.78 -2.19 11.75
CA LEU A 203 -7.70 -3.59 11.32
C LEU A 203 -7.37 -4.51 12.50
N ALA A 204 -6.40 -4.12 13.35
CA ALA A 204 -6.03 -4.87 14.54
C ALA A 204 -7.18 -4.96 15.55
N LEU A 205 -7.87 -3.86 15.84
CA LEU A 205 -8.92 -3.84 16.87
C LEU A 205 -10.26 -4.38 16.37
N LYS A 206 -10.74 -3.89 15.23
CA LYS A 206 -12.13 -4.12 14.78
C LYS A 206 -12.30 -5.37 13.95
N VAL A 207 -11.21 -5.90 13.37
CA VAL A 207 -11.26 -7.11 12.54
C VAL A 207 -10.56 -8.25 13.24
N VAL A 208 -9.26 -8.14 13.48
CA VAL A 208 -8.45 -9.27 13.97
C VAL A 208 -8.75 -9.58 15.43
N GLY A 209 -8.48 -8.63 16.34
CA GLY A 209 -8.59 -8.83 17.78
C GLY A 209 -10.02 -9.17 18.20
N ARG A 210 -11.01 -8.46 17.67
CA ARG A 210 -12.42 -8.76 17.92
C ARG A 210 -12.80 -10.18 17.51
N ALA A 211 -12.45 -10.61 16.31
CA ALA A 211 -12.83 -11.94 15.81
C ALA A 211 -12.16 -13.07 16.60
N LEU A 212 -10.90 -12.90 17.00
CA LEU A 212 -10.20 -13.89 17.83
C LEU A 212 -10.88 -14.10 19.19
N ILE A 213 -11.36 -13.01 19.81
CA ILE A 213 -12.10 -13.10 21.08
C ILE A 213 -13.49 -13.73 20.88
N GLU A 214 -14.23 -13.32 19.85
CA GLU A 214 -15.56 -13.87 19.56
C GLU A 214 -15.52 -15.37 19.20
N GLN A 215 -14.46 -15.85 18.55
CA GLN A 215 -14.29 -17.28 18.22
C GLN A 215 -13.87 -18.14 19.41
N ALA A 216 -13.32 -17.54 20.47
CA ALA A 216 -12.90 -18.24 21.67
C ALA A 216 -14.04 -18.45 22.69
N ALA A 217 -15.15 -17.72 22.52
CA ALA A 217 -16.36 -17.81 23.36
C ALA A 217 -17.35 -18.84 22.81
#